data_AF-A0A9E5QBV0-F1
#
_entry.id   AF-A0A9E5QBV0-F1
#
_cell.length_a   1.000
_cell.length_b   1.000
_cell.length_c   1.000
_cell.angle_alpha   90.00
_cell.angle_beta   90.00
_cell.angle_gamma   90.00
#
_symmetry.space_group_name_H-M   'P 1'
#
loop_
_entity.id
_entity.type
_entity.pdbx_description
1 polymer ?
#
loop_
_entity_poly.entity_id
_entity_poly.type
_entity_poly.pdbx_seq_one_letter_code
_entity_poly.pdbx_strand_id
1 'polypeptide(L)'
;MLKSVFNILIIIEVVGSVQIAEKIISPESLVSENDAIPDNFIRFDGGEYYIGDFTGRYADAQPVHVVRLTPFCISPYEVTVGEFRKFVDQTDYSTSAEQSGEAIDFDGNHFLRKNGSSWQSIYFEQTEQHPVTQISWYDAVRYCNWLSESRGLKPCYTIDNERVTCDFEANGYRLPTEAEWEFAATSGGKRYTYSWGNDPPESMRYRPANLKDQTSHNFFSRSIEWGECWHEYNDGFYFTSPVGSFAPNDTGLYDMIGNVYEWCWDWYDKDYYKASPVVNPRGPNTSFKRTCRGNAWNCPPDFTSLQHRGSGKPDDYWPNVGFRIVRRCQ
;
A
#
# COMPACT_ATOMS: atom_id res chain seq x y z
N MET A 1 19.87 28.88 -29.51
CA MET A 1 19.42 29.65 -28.33
C MET A 1 20.43 29.45 -27.23
N LEU A 2 21.14 30.52 -26.83
CA LEU A 2 22.15 30.48 -25.77
C LEU A 2 21.50 30.09 -24.44
N LYS A 3 22.01 29.05 -23.76
CA LYS A 3 21.76 28.84 -22.33
C LYS A 3 22.78 29.65 -21.55
N SER A 4 22.30 30.67 -20.84
CA SER A 4 23.10 31.49 -19.94
C SER A 4 23.49 30.66 -18.71
N VAL A 5 24.78 30.49 -18.45
CA VAL A 5 25.32 29.85 -17.24
C VAL A 5 25.50 30.95 -16.20
N PHE A 6 24.79 30.89 -15.08
CA PHE A 6 24.99 31.79 -13.94
C PHE A 6 26.06 31.21 -13.02
N ASN A 7 27.20 31.90 -12.90
CA ASN A 7 28.20 31.62 -11.87
C ASN A 7 27.83 32.38 -10.59
N ILE A 8 27.59 31.66 -9.50
CA ILE A 8 27.43 32.27 -8.16
C ILE A 8 28.82 32.36 -7.53
N LEU A 9 29.29 33.59 -7.30
CA LEU A 9 30.57 33.87 -6.64
C LEU A 9 30.31 34.16 -5.15
N ILE A 10 30.73 33.27 -4.25
CA ILE A 10 30.73 33.56 -2.80
C ILE A 10 32.13 34.07 -2.45
N ILE A 11 32.24 35.35 -2.09
CA ILE A 11 33.49 35.96 -1.62
C ILE A 11 33.52 35.85 -0.10
N ILE A 12 34.45 35.05 0.44
CA ILE A 12 34.82 35.07 1.85
C ILE A 12 36.20 35.74 1.91
N GLU A 13 36.27 36.96 2.46
CA GLU A 13 37.54 37.63 2.70
C GLU A 13 38.23 37.02 3.92
N VAL A 14 39.29 36.25 3.68
CA VAL A 14 40.36 36.00 4.65
C VAL A 14 41.69 36.19 3.95
N VAL A 15 42.52 37.07 4.53
CA VAL A 15 43.81 37.51 4.02
C VAL A 15 44.81 36.35 4.00
N GLY A 16 45.23 35.92 2.81
CA GLY A 16 46.33 34.97 2.63
C GLY A 16 46.13 34.05 1.44
N SER A 17 46.86 34.32 0.35
CA SER A 17 47.17 33.42 -0.79
C SER A 17 46.23 32.23 -1.01
N VAL A 18 45.18 32.42 -1.82
CA VAL A 18 44.27 31.34 -2.23
C VAL A 18 44.64 30.84 -3.63
N GLN A 19 44.93 29.55 -3.72
CA GLN A 19 44.99 28.80 -4.98
C GLN A 19 43.55 28.52 -5.41
N ILE A 20 43.11 29.10 -6.54
CA ILE A 20 41.75 28.93 -7.04
C ILE A 20 41.70 27.61 -7.81
N ALA A 21 41.12 26.57 -7.21
CA ALA A 21 40.74 25.37 -7.94
C ALA A 21 39.27 25.52 -8.37
N GLU A 22 39.03 25.72 -9.67
CA GLU A 22 37.69 25.60 -10.24
C GLU A 22 37.25 24.14 -10.16
N LYS A 23 36.43 23.79 -9.17
CA LYS A 23 35.74 22.51 -9.14
C LYS A 23 34.54 22.63 -10.06
N ILE A 24 34.66 22.08 -11.27
CA ILE A 24 33.53 21.88 -12.18
C ILE A 24 32.61 20.85 -11.53
N ILE A 25 31.54 21.32 -10.90
CA ILE A 25 30.48 20.47 -10.36
C ILE A 25 29.62 20.07 -11.56
N SER A 26 29.59 18.77 -11.91
CA SER A 26 28.69 18.26 -12.94
C SER A 26 27.23 18.45 -12.50
N PRO A 27 26.26 18.59 -13.41
CA PRO A 27 24.84 18.76 -13.07
C PRO A 27 24.24 17.59 -12.29
N GLU A 28 24.97 16.48 -12.13
CA GLU A 28 24.52 15.24 -11.48
C GLU A 28 24.60 15.26 -9.95
N SER A 29 25.11 16.33 -9.31
CA SER A 29 25.34 16.33 -7.86
C SER A 29 24.40 17.21 -7.03
N LEU A 30 23.15 17.41 -7.45
CA LEU A 30 22.11 18.02 -6.62
C LEU A 30 20.81 17.19 -6.68
N VAL A 31 20.92 15.87 -6.51
CA VAL A 31 19.79 15.14 -5.93
C VAL A 31 19.76 15.59 -4.47
N SER A 32 18.72 16.32 -4.06
CA SER A 32 18.61 16.70 -2.65
C SER A 32 18.65 15.44 -1.80
N GLU A 33 19.32 15.44 -0.64
CA GLU A 33 19.33 14.26 0.26
C GLU A 33 17.90 13.78 0.59
N ASN A 34 16.90 14.65 0.42
CA ASN A 34 15.48 14.38 0.61
C ASN A 34 14.81 13.61 -0.54
N ASP A 35 15.50 13.37 -1.67
CA ASP A 35 14.99 12.61 -2.82
C ASP A 35 15.64 11.22 -2.97
N ALA A 36 16.48 10.83 -2.02
CA ALA A 36 17.02 9.48 -1.94
C ALA A 36 15.92 8.43 -1.70
N ILE A 37 16.12 7.22 -2.24
CA ILE A 37 15.26 6.07 -1.96
C ILE A 37 15.28 5.84 -0.44
N PRO A 38 14.13 5.84 0.26
CA PRO A 38 14.12 5.55 1.68
C PRO A 38 14.72 4.18 1.96
N ASP A 39 15.36 4.04 3.11
CA ASP A 39 15.94 2.76 3.53
C ASP A 39 14.91 1.63 3.38
N ASN A 40 15.32 0.57 2.70
CA ASN A 40 14.54 -0.64 2.41
C ASN A 40 13.35 -0.48 1.45
N PHE A 41 13.09 0.70 0.87
CA PHE A 41 12.06 0.82 -0.16
C PHE A 41 12.51 0.23 -1.49
N ILE A 42 11.56 -0.36 -2.23
CA ILE A 42 11.79 -0.89 -3.58
C ILE A 42 11.48 0.20 -4.59
N ARG A 43 12.46 0.54 -5.43
CA ARG A 43 12.28 1.50 -6.54
C ARG A 43 11.77 0.79 -7.77
N PHE A 44 10.73 1.38 -8.37
CA PHE A 44 10.31 1.10 -9.73
C PHE A 44 10.58 2.32 -10.59
N ASP A 45 11.24 2.14 -11.73
CA ASP A 45 11.46 3.22 -12.70
C ASP A 45 10.19 3.58 -13.50
N GLY A 46 9.08 2.90 -13.22
CA GLY A 46 7.81 3.05 -13.94
C GLY A 46 7.88 2.41 -15.33
N GLY A 47 7.22 3.03 -16.29
CA GLY A 47 7.10 2.51 -17.66
C GLY A 47 5.68 2.10 -18.02
N GLU A 48 5.52 1.47 -19.18
CA GLU A 48 4.23 1.00 -19.68
C GLU A 48 3.97 -0.45 -19.31
N TYR A 49 2.74 -0.74 -18.88
CA TYR A 49 2.26 -2.09 -18.66
C TYR A 49 0.77 -2.20 -18.96
N TYR A 50 0.28 -3.44 -19.02
CA TYR A 50 -1.15 -3.72 -19.15
C TYR A 50 -1.74 -3.97 -17.76
N ILE A 51 -2.70 -3.14 -17.36
CA ILE A 51 -3.45 -3.30 -16.11
C ILE A 51 -4.78 -4.00 -16.40
N GLY A 52 -5.26 -4.78 -15.43
CA GLY A 52 -6.56 -5.42 -15.43
C GLY A 52 -6.55 -6.91 -15.73
N ASP A 53 -7.75 -7.44 -15.92
CA ASP A 53 -7.96 -8.87 -15.83
C ASP A 53 -7.80 -9.60 -17.17
N PHE A 54 -6.65 -10.24 -17.38
CA PHE A 54 -6.41 -11.06 -18.56
C PHE A 54 -7.08 -12.44 -18.51
N THR A 55 -7.65 -12.84 -17.36
CA THR A 55 -8.37 -14.12 -17.19
C THR A 55 -9.85 -14.02 -17.56
N GLY A 56 -10.42 -12.81 -17.56
CA GLY A 56 -11.84 -12.57 -17.85
C GLY A 56 -12.79 -12.88 -16.70
N ARG A 57 -12.27 -13.08 -15.49
CA ARG A 57 -12.99 -13.39 -14.25
C ARG A 57 -13.73 -12.19 -13.65
N TYR A 58 -13.16 -11.00 -13.72
CA TYR A 58 -13.65 -9.80 -13.03
C TYR A 58 -14.09 -8.73 -14.03
N ALA A 59 -15.40 -8.51 -14.10
CA ALA A 59 -16.00 -7.55 -15.04
C ALA A 59 -15.57 -6.10 -14.77
N ASP A 60 -15.28 -5.75 -13.51
CA ASP A 60 -14.85 -4.42 -13.08
C ASP A 60 -13.34 -4.18 -13.22
N ALA A 61 -12.59 -5.21 -13.63
CA ALA A 61 -11.19 -5.12 -14.06
C ALA A 61 -11.06 -5.20 -15.60
N GLN A 62 -12.15 -4.98 -16.34
CA GLN A 62 -12.19 -4.91 -17.80
C GLN A 62 -12.42 -3.47 -18.30
N PRO A 63 -11.89 -3.11 -19.49
CA PRO A 63 -10.96 -3.90 -20.30
C PRO A 63 -9.55 -3.89 -19.72
N VAL A 64 -8.75 -4.90 -20.08
CA VAL A 64 -7.28 -4.79 -19.98
C VAL A 64 -6.83 -3.61 -20.84
N HIS A 65 -6.11 -2.66 -20.24
CA HIS A 65 -5.70 -1.43 -20.92
C HIS A 65 -4.27 -1.03 -20.55
N VAL A 66 -3.67 -0.16 -21.34
CA VAL A 66 -2.30 0.31 -21.12
C VAL A 66 -2.28 1.42 -20.08
N VAL A 67 -1.36 1.31 -19.13
CA VAL A 67 -1.01 2.37 -18.18
C VAL A 67 0.48 2.65 -18.26
N ARG A 68 0.87 3.92 -18.12
CA ARG A 68 2.23 4.41 -18.03
C ARG A 68 2.45 5.08 -16.68
N LEU A 69 3.35 4.52 -15.88
CA LEU A 69 3.70 5.04 -14.57
C LEU A 69 5.02 5.83 -14.63
N THR A 70 5.09 6.91 -13.86
CA THR A 70 6.37 7.55 -13.51
C THR A 70 7.08 6.79 -12.39
N PRO A 71 8.39 7.00 -12.18
CA PRO A 71 9.11 6.36 -11.09
C PRO A 71 8.48 6.60 -9.71
N PHE A 72 8.48 5.57 -8.88
CA PHE A 72 8.03 5.62 -7.50
C PHE A 72 8.80 4.60 -6.66
N CYS A 73 8.79 4.78 -5.35
CA CYS A 73 9.28 3.79 -4.42
C CYS A 73 8.17 3.34 -3.48
N ILE A 74 8.16 2.06 -3.17
CA ILE A 74 7.13 1.40 -2.37
C ILE A 74 7.76 0.65 -1.20
N SER A 75 7.08 0.68 -0.06
CA SER A 75 7.46 -0.12 1.11
C SER A 75 7.39 -1.61 0.78
N PRO A 76 8.42 -2.40 1.14
CA PRO A 76 8.42 -3.86 0.94
C PRO A 76 7.30 -4.55 1.73
N TYR A 77 6.84 -3.93 2.82
CA TYR A 77 5.85 -4.47 3.75
C TYR A 77 4.64 -3.55 3.89
N GLU A 78 3.53 -4.12 4.34
CA GLU A 78 2.42 -3.40 4.97
C GLU A 78 2.93 -2.60 6.18
N VAL A 79 2.28 -1.48 6.50
CA VAL A 79 2.61 -0.70 7.72
C VAL A 79 2.30 -1.55 8.94
N THR A 80 3.26 -1.69 9.84
CA THR A 80 3.09 -2.57 11.01
C THR A 80 2.39 -1.87 12.17
N VAL A 81 1.85 -2.67 13.09
CA VAL A 81 1.30 -2.20 14.38
C VAL A 81 2.33 -1.33 15.12
N GLY A 82 3.60 -1.73 15.13
CA GLY A 82 4.65 -0.96 15.81
C GLY A 82 5.07 0.32 15.10
N GLU A 83 4.95 0.39 13.78
CA GLU A 83 5.14 1.63 13.03
C GLU A 83 3.98 2.60 13.26
N PHE A 84 2.75 2.10 13.20
CA PHE A 84 1.56 2.90 13.46
C PHE A 84 1.48 3.37 14.92
N ARG A 85 1.94 2.57 15.88
CA ARG A 85 2.02 2.99 17.28
C ARG A 85 2.94 4.19 17.48
N LYS A 86 4.07 4.27 16.78
CA LYS A 86 4.94 5.46 16.84
C LYS A 86 4.20 6.72 16.40
N PHE A 87 3.34 6.61 15.39
CA PHE A 87 2.49 7.72 14.96
C PHE A 87 1.54 8.14 16.08
N VAL A 88 0.80 7.20 16.66
CA VAL A 88 -0.14 7.48 17.76
C VAL A 88 0.57 8.07 18.98
N ASP A 89 1.66 7.46 19.44
CA ASP A 89 2.42 7.89 20.62
C ASP A 89 3.03 9.29 20.47
N GLN A 90 3.38 9.70 19.24
CA GLN A 90 4.01 11.01 18.99
C GLN A 90 3.01 12.13 18.73
N THR A 91 1.75 11.80 18.46
CA THR A 91 0.73 12.77 18.03
C THR A 91 -0.51 12.78 18.90
N ASP A 92 -0.61 11.86 19.86
CA ASP A 92 -1.82 11.57 20.63
C ASP A 92 -3.04 11.30 19.72
N TYR A 93 -2.79 10.73 18.53
CA TYR A 93 -3.83 10.51 17.53
C TYR A 93 -4.82 9.44 17.96
N SER A 94 -6.12 9.76 17.86
CA SER A 94 -7.21 8.79 18.02
C SER A 94 -7.74 8.38 16.66
N THR A 95 -7.79 7.08 16.36
CA THR A 95 -8.24 6.56 15.07
C THR A 95 -9.75 6.70 14.88
N SER A 96 -10.22 6.52 13.65
CA SER A 96 -11.64 6.59 13.33
C SER A 96 -12.47 5.55 14.09
N ALA A 97 -11.91 4.36 14.34
CA ALA A 97 -12.53 3.32 15.17
C ALA A 97 -12.60 3.70 16.66
N GLU A 98 -11.56 4.36 17.19
CA GLU A 98 -11.54 4.82 18.57
C GLU A 98 -12.51 5.99 18.79
N GLN A 99 -12.61 6.90 17.82
CA GLN A 99 -13.54 8.03 17.85
C GLN A 99 -15.00 7.58 17.75
N SER A 100 -15.31 6.55 16.97
CA SER A 100 -16.66 5.97 16.90
C SER A 100 -17.00 5.14 18.15
N GLY A 101 -15.99 4.61 18.84
CA GLY A 101 -16.13 3.71 19.99
C GLY A 101 -16.47 2.28 19.62
N GLU A 102 -16.41 1.92 18.32
CA GLU A 102 -16.68 0.58 17.81
C GLU A 102 -15.92 0.29 16.52
N ALA A 103 -15.62 -0.99 16.27
CA ALA A 103 -15.09 -1.47 15.00
C ALA A 103 -15.80 -2.73 14.53
N ILE A 104 -15.73 -3.02 13.22
CA ILE A 104 -16.06 -4.37 12.76
C ILE A 104 -14.95 -5.29 13.28
N ASP A 105 -15.33 -6.33 13.99
CA ASP A 105 -14.41 -7.27 14.61
C ASP A 105 -15.02 -8.68 14.58
N PHE A 106 -14.18 -9.67 14.86
CA PHE A 106 -14.60 -11.05 14.98
C PHE A 106 -15.08 -11.35 16.42
N ASP A 107 -16.10 -12.18 16.58
CA ASP A 107 -16.61 -12.60 17.90
C ASP A 107 -16.34 -14.08 18.22
N GLY A 108 -15.65 -14.79 17.35
CA GLY A 108 -15.50 -16.25 17.40
C GLY A 108 -16.28 -16.97 16.31
N ASN A 109 -17.32 -16.34 15.73
CA ASN A 109 -18.13 -16.92 14.67
C ASN A 109 -18.43 -15.97 13.50
N HIS A 110 -18.70 -14.68 13.74
CA HIS A 110 -19.16 -13.73 12.71
C HIS A 110 -18.37 -12.42 12.79
N PHE A 111 -18.40 -11.66 11.68
CA PHE A 111 -17.98 -10.26 11.69
C PHE A 111 -19.13 -9.37 12.13
N LEU A 112 -18.94 -8.56 13.16
CA LEU A 112 -19.95 -7.64 13.66
C LEU A 112 -19.36 -6.35 14.22
N ARG A 113 -20.19 -5.31 14.32
CA ARG A 113 -19.82 -4.07 15.01
C ARG A 113 -19.71 -4.34 16.51
N LYS A 114 -18.51 -4.21 17.05
CA LYS A 114 -18.19 -4.51 18.45
C LYS A 114 -17.66 -3.26 19.14
N ASN A 115 -18.32 -2.91 20.23
CA ASN A 115 -17.95 -1.77 21.07
C ASN A 115 -16.55 -1.97 21.66
N GLY A 116 -15.74 -0.91 21.63
CA GLY A 116 -14.39 -0.88 22.16
C GLY A 116 -13.34 -1.60 21.31
N SER A 117 -13.73 -2.24 20.20
CA SER A 117 -12.75 -2.80 19.26
C SER A 117 -12.04 -1.68 18.49
N SER A 118 -10.72 -1.80 18.37
CA SER A 118 -9.85 -0.89 17.63
C SER A 118 -8.55 -1.61 17.28
N TRP A 119 -7.68 -0.95 16.51
CA TRP A 119 -6.34 -1.44 16.18
C TRP A 119 -5.47 -1.87 17.39
N GLN A 120 -5.81 -1.45 18.62
CA GLN A 120 -5.16 -1.87 19.87
C GLN A 120 -5.88 -3.01 20.59
N SER A 121 -7.16 -3.26 20.29
CA SER A 121 -8.05 -4.15 21.02
C SER A 121 -8.94 -4.97 20.07
N ILE A 122 -8.31 -5.61 19.09
CA ILE A 122 -8.93 -6.53 18.15
C ILE A 122 -9.08 -7.95 18.75
N TYR A 123 -9.94 -8.78 18.18
CA TYR A 123 -10.22 -10.13 18.69
C TYR A 123 -8.99 -11.05 18.80
N PHE A 124 -8.04 -10.93 17.88
CA PHE A 124 -6.87 -11.80 17.79
C PHE A 124 -5.58 -11.07 18.17
N GLU A 125 -4.57 -11.84 18.57
CA GLU A 125 -3.28 -11.25 18.94
C GLU A 125 -2.55 -10.71 17.71
N GLN A 126 -2.02 -9.49 17.83
CA GLN A 126 -1.09 -8.90 16.88
C GLN A 126 0.15 -8.41 17.63
N THR A 127 1.33 -8.79 17.15
CA THR A 127 2.61 -8.22 17.62
C THR A 127 2.92 -6.93 16.86
N GLU A 128 3.97 -6.21 17.29
CA GLU A 128 4.51 -5.03 16.60
C GLU A 128 4.89 -5.27 15.13
N GLN A 129 5.08 -6.52 14.71
CA GLN A 129 5.48 -6.93 13.36
C GLN A 129 4.29 -7.34 12.48
N HIS A 130 3.08 -7.41 13.03
CA HIS A 130 1.88 -7.66 12.23
C HIS A 130 1.43 -6.38 11.51
N PRO A 131 0.72 -6.49 10.38
CA PRO A 131 0.12 -5.31 9.74
C PRO A 131 -0.90 -4.67 10.68
N VAL A 132 -0.90 -3.34 10.73
CA VAL A 132 -1.96 -2.62 11.44
C VAL A 132 -3.29 -2.79 10.71
N THR A 133 -4.35 -3.13 11.44
CA THR A 133 -5.71 -3.28 10.91
C THR A 133 -6.71 -2.45 11.72
N GLN A 134 -8.00 -2.47 11.37
CA GLN A 134 -9.04 -1.61 11.95
C GLN A 134 -8.67 -0.11 11.87
N ILE A 135 -8.00 0.25 10.79
CA ILE A 135 -7.70 1.63 10.42
C ILE A 135 -8.50 1.98 9.17
N SER A 136 -9.09 3.17 9.19
CA SER A 136 -9.79 3.73 8.05
C SER A 136 -8.81 4.26 7.00
N TRP A 137 -9.31 4.55 5.80
CA TRP A 137 -8.53 5.24 4.79
C TRP A 137 -8.06 6.63 5.29
N TYR A 138 -8.89 7.29 6.08
CA TYR A 138 -8.58 8.58 6.70
C TYR A 138 -7.46 8.52 7.75
N ASP A 139 -7.34 7.40 8.47
CA ASP A 139 -6.25 7.17 9.41
C ASP A 139 -4.94 6.94 8.63
N ALA A 140 -5.00 6.17 7.54
CA ALA A 140 -3.84 5.87 6.70
C ALA A 140 -3.23 7.13 6.04
N VAL A 141 -4.06 8.06 5.53
CA VAL A 141 -3.55 9.30 4.93
C VAL A 141 -2.95 10.26 5.96
N ARG A 142 -3.47 10.27 7.20
CA ARG A 142 -2.88 11.05 8.30
C ARG A 142 -1.54 10.48 8.75
N TYR A 143 -1.43 9.15 8.84
CA TYR A 143 -0.15 8.48 9.05
C TYR A 143 0.87 8.86 7.97
N CYS A 144 0.47 8.87 6.69
CA CYS A 144 1.36 9.27 5.59
C CYS A 144 1.87 10.71 5.73
N ASN A 145 1.00 11.65 6.10
CA ASN A 145 1.42 13.03 6.35
C ASN A 145 2.37 13.14 7.53
N TRP A 146 2.05 12.54 8.68
CA TRP A 146 2.94 12.53 9.85
C TRP A 146 4.31 11.93 9.51
N LEU A 147 4.34 10.82 8.77
CA LEU A 147 5.60 10.20 8.38
C LEU A 147 6.39 11.12 7.44
N SER A 148 5.72 11.90 6.59
CA SER A 148 6.38 12.90 5.75
C SER A 148 7.01 14.00 6.60
N GLU A 149 6.25 14.57 7.53
CA GLU A 149 6.70 15.68 8.39
C GLU A 149 7.83 15.25 9.34
N SER A 150 7.72 14.07 9.94
CA SER A 150 8.76 13.51 10.83
C SER A 150 10.09 13.24 10.12
N ARG A 151 10.08 13.20 8.78
CA ARG A 151 11.25 13.05 7.92
C ARG A 151 11.66 14.34 7.19
N GLY A 152 11.03 15.47 7.51
CA GLY A 152 11.31 16.76 6.86
C GLY A 152 10.90 16.82 5.39
N LEU A 153 9.98 15.95 4.96
CA LEU A 153 9.45 15.89 3.59
C LEU A 153 8.18 16.71 3.47
N LYS A 154 7.85 17.16 2.25
CA LYS A 154 6.59 17.84 1.97
C LYS A 154 5.45 16.82 2.01
N PRO A 155 4.43 16.96 2.87
CA PRO A 155 3.29 16.05 2.90
C PRO A 155 2.54 16.00 1.57
N CYS A 156 2.09 14.81 1.18
CA CYS A 156 1.31 14.64 -0.04
C CYS A 156 -0.13 15.12 0.13
N TYR A 157 -0.71 15.03 1.32
CA TYR A 157 -2.13 15.28 1.51
C TYR A 157 -2.42 16.65 2.13
N THR A 158 -3.41 17.35 1.58
CA THR A 158 -4.11 18.42 2.29
C THR A 158 -5.44 17.85 2.80
N ILE A 159 -5.68 17.97 4.10
CA ILE A 159 -6.83 17.37 4.78
C ILE A 159 -7.68 18.48 5.39
N ASP A 160 -8.91 18.62 4.92
CA ASP A 160 -9.95 19.47 5.50
C ASP A 160 -11.15 18.57 5.87
N ASN A 161 -11.21 18.18 7.15
CA ASN A 161 -12.13 17.15 7.63
C ASN A 161 -12.01 15.85 6.81
N GLU A 162 -13.06 15.48 6.09
CA GLU A 162 -13.13 14.31 5.20
C GLU A 162 -12.72 14.63 3.75
N ARG A 163 -12.52 15.90 3.43
CA ARG A 163 -12.04 16.31 2.11
C ARG A 163 -10.52 16.22 2.08
N VAL A 164 -10.03 15.22 1.34
CA VAL A 164 -8.59 14.97 1.18
C VAL A 164 -8.18 15.16 -0.28
N THR A 165 -7.19 16.01 -0.53
CA THR A 165 -6.54 16.19 -1.84
C THR A 165 -5.09 15.74 -1.79
N CYS A 166 -4.56 15.21 -2.89
CA CYS A 166 -3.18 14.73 -2.99
C CYS A 166 -2.38 15.60 -3.97
N ASP A 167 -1.26 16.16 -3.51
CA ASP A 167 -0.18 16.69 -4.33
C ASP A 167 0.78 15.56 -4.69
N PHE A 168 0.56 14.94 -5.85
CA PHE A 168 1.40 13.85 -6.36
C PHE A 168 2.81 14.29 -6.76
N GLU A 169 3.09 15.60 -6.81
CA GLU A 169 4.43 16.10 -7.08
C GLU A 169 5.27 16.24 -5.80
N ALA A 170 4.63 16.21 -4.62
CA ALA A 170 5.31 16.23 -3.34
C ALA A 170 6.21 15.00 -3.15
N ASN A 171 7.26 15.15 -2.35
CA ASN A 171 8.23 14.10 -2.07
C ASN A 171 7.94 13.31 -0.79
N GLY A 172 6.82 13.59 -0.10
CA GLY A 172 6.38 12.84 1.07
C GLY A 172 5.82 11.45 0.75
N TYR A 173 5.40 10.78 1.82
CA TYR A 173 4.72 9.48 1.76
C TYR A 173 3.23 9.64 1.44
N ARG A 174 2.67 8.63 0.79
CA ARG A 174 1.26 8.53 0.44
C ARG A 174 0.85 7.07 0.24
N LEU A 175 -0.44 6.82 0.15
CA LEU A 175 -0.97 5.56 -0.37
C LEU A 175 -0.61 5.38 -1.86
N PRO A 176 -0.39 4.14 -2.32
CA PRO A 176 -0.27 3.85 -3.75
C PRO A 176 -1.55 4.20 -4.47
N THR A 177 -1.45 4.62 -5.73
CA THR A 177 -2.58 4.50 -6.64
C THR A 177 -2.88 3.02 -6.91
N GLU A 178 -4.10 2.69 -7.31
CA GLU A 178 -4.47 1.32 -7.68
C GLU A 178 -3.55 0.76 -8.77
N ALA A 179 -3.15 1.61 -9.73
CA ALA A 179 -2.23 1.22 -10.78
C ALA A 179 -0.80 1.00 -10.27
N GLU A 180 -0.26 1.88 -9.43
CA GLU A 180 1.07 1.65 -8.81
C GLU A 180 1.08 0.36 -7.99
N TRP A 181 -0.01 0.09 -7.26
CA TRP A 181 -0.16 -1.13 -6.49
C TRP A 181 -0.13 -2.37 -7.40
N GLU A 182 -0.96 -2.40 -8.46
CA GLU A 182 -1.03 -3.57 -9.35
C GLU A 182 0.29 -3.77 -10.11
N PHE A 183 0.93 -2.69 -10.57
CA PHE A 183 2.24 -2.75 -11.22
C PHE A 183 3.31 -3.36 -10.31
N ALA A 184 3.35 -2.92 -9.06
CA ALA A 184 4.29 -3.42 -8.06
C ALA A 184 3.99 -4.88 -7.70
N ALA A 185 2.73 -5.22 -7.47
CA ALA A 185 2.28 -6.55 -7.09
C ALA A 185 2.56 -7.59 -8.19
N THR A 186 2.40 -7.20 -9.46
CA THR A 186 2.74 -8.00 -10.65
C THR A 186 4.24 -8.04 -10.98
N SER A 187 5.11 -7.66 -10.04
CA SER A 187 6.57 -7.65 -10.24
C SER A 187 7.01 -6.79 -11.43
N GLY A 188 6.46 -5.59 -11.55
CA GLY A 188 6.76 -4.66 -12.65
C GLY A 188 5.89 -4.89 -13.89
N GLY A 189 4.61 -5.22 -13.71
CA GLY A 189 3.66 -5.33 -14.82
C GLY A 189 3.64 -6.67 -15.55
N LYS A 190 4.14 -7.76 -14.93
CA LYS A 190 4.06 -9.10 -15.53
C LYS A 190 2.61 -9.60 -15.54
N ARG A 191 2.29 -10.50 -16.47
CA ARG A 191 0.98 -11.16 -16.53
C ARG A 191 0.91 -12.30 -15.52
N TYR A 192 0.78 -11.94 -14.26
CA TYR A 192 0.65 -12.88 -13.14
C TYR A 192 -0.75 -12.82 -12.53
N THR A 193 -1.32 -13.99 -12.25
CA THR A 193 -2.56 -14.14 -11.49
C THR A 193 -2.31 -13.86 -10.00
N TYR A 194 -1.15 -14.27 -9.49
CA TYR A 194 -0.73 -14.12 -8.10
C TYR A 194 0.58 -13.33 -7.99
N SER A 195 0.91 -12.80 -6.81
CA SER A 195 2.19 -12.11 -6.61
C SER A 195 3.42 -13.00 -6.85
N TRP A 196 3.25 -14.33 -6.76
CA TRP A 196 4.28 -15.35 -7.00
C TRP A 196 4.23 -16.02 -8.39
N GLY A 197 3.32 -15.61 -9.27
CA GLY A 197 3.18 -16.21 -10.60
C GLY A 197 1.74 -16.63 -10.93
N ASN A 198 1.58 -17.71 -11.70
CA ASN A 198 0.29 -18.13 -12.23
C ASN A 198 -0.25 -19.43 -11.63
N ASP A 199 0.59 -20.15 -10.89
CA ASP A 199 0.24 -21.43 -10.29
C ASP A 199 -0.48 -21.21 -8.94
N PRO A 200 -1.55 -21.99 -8.65
CA PRO A 200 -2.31 -21.84 -7.41
C PRO A 200 -1.46 -22.18 -6.18
N PRO A 201 -1.80 -21.67 -4.99
CA PRO A 201 -0.97 -21.81 -3.79
C PRO A 201 -0.72 -23.27 -3.40
N GLU A 202 -1.69 -24.17 -3.60
CA GLU A 202 -1.59 -25.60 -3.31
C GLU A 202 -0.55 -26.36 -4.18
N SER A 203 -0.20 -25.80 -5.34
CA SER A 203 0.81 -26.38 -6.24
C SER A 203 2.24 -25.89 -5.97
N MET A 204 2.38 -24.89 -5.10
CA MET A 204 3.68 -24.28 -4.78
C MET A 204 4.48 -25.18 -3.84
N ARG A 205 5.81 -25.22 -4.01
CA ARG A 205 6.72 -25.97 -3.13
C ARG A 205 7.01 -25.29 -1.79
N TYR A 206 6.50 -24.07 -1.61
CA TYR A 206 6.62 -23.25 -0.43
C TYR A 206 5.26 -22.60 -0.17
N ARG A 207 5.07 -22.02 1.01
CA ARG A 207 3.86 -21.28 1.37
C ARG A 207 3.97 -19.86 0.80
N PRO A 208 3.16 -19.46 -0.21
CA PRO A 208 3.40 -18.18 -0.87
C PRO A 208 2.69 -17.00 -0.20
N ALA A 209 1.66 -17.22 0.63
CA ALA A 209 0.89 -16.15 1.26
C ALA A 209 0.07 -16.63 2.47
N ASN A 210 -0.37 -15.68 3.30
CA ASN A 210 -1.40 -15.89 4.32
C ASN A 210 -2.81 -15.75 3.71
N LEU A 211 -3.55 -16.85 3.61
CA LEU A 211 -4.81 -16.95 2.86
C LEU A 211 -5.89 -17.62 3.71
N LYS A 212 -7.14 -17.50 3.26
CA LYS A 212 -8.20 -18.33 3.83
C LYS A 212 -8.01 -19.78 3.38
N ASP A 213 -7.50 -20.60 4.29
CA ASP A 213 -7.07 -21.97 3.98
C ASP A 213 -7.51 -22.99 5.06
N GLN A 214 -6.90 -24.18 5.05
CA GLN A 214 -7.21 -25.23 6.02
C GLN A 214 -6.92 -24.85 7.47
N THR A 215 -5.90 -24.02 7.75
CA THR A 215 -5.59 -23.50 9.09
C THR A 215 -6.79 -22.74 9.64
N SER A 216 -7.24 -21.74 8.88
CA SER A 216 -8.42 -20.95 9.24
C SER A 216 -9.67 -21.84 9.36
N HIS A 217 -9.91 -22.74 8.41
CA HIS A 217 -11.08 -23.62 8.40
C HIS A 217 -11.19 -24.52 9.65
N ASN A 218 -10.06 -25.08 10.11
CA ASN A 218 -10.04 -25.92 11.30
C ASN A 218 -10.44 -25.17 12.57
N PHE A 219 -10.08 -23.89 12.67
CA PHE A 219 -10.48 -23.02 13.77
C PHE A 219 -11.94 -22.55 13.66
N PHE A 220 -12.39 -22.25 12.44
CA PHE A 220 -13.73 -21.70 12.17
C PHE A 220 -14.79 -22.76 11.81
N SER A 221 -14.53 -24.05 12.02
CA SER A 221 -15.39 -25.19 11.63
C SER A 221 -16.84 -25.19 12.16
N ARG A 222 -17.24 -24.15 12.92
CA ARG A 222 -18.61 -23.92 13.43
C ARG A 222 -19.28 -22.66 12.88
N SER A 223 -18.60 -21.84 12.09
CA SER A 223 -19.15 -20.59 11.59
C SER A 223 -19.81 -20.75 10.22
N ILE A 224 -21.01 -20.17 10.10
CA ILE A 224 -21.94 -20.32 8.98
C ILE A 224 -21.57 -19.36 7.82
N GLU A 225 -20.66 -18.40 8.07
CA GLU A 225 -20.26 -17.37 7.10
C GLU A 225 -19.01 -17.72 6.29
N TRP A 226 -18.28 -18.77 6.66
CA TRP A 226 -17.07 -19.15 5.94
C TRP A 226 -17.42 -20.08 4.77
N GLY A 227 -17.57 -19.47 3.58
CA GLY A 227 -17.64 -20.18 2.30
C GLY A 227 -16.34 -20.93 1.95
N GLU A 228 -16.10 -21.16 0.66
CA GLU A 228 -14.91 -21.86 0.14
C GLU A 228 -13.57 -21.33 0.74
N CYS A 229 -12.61 -22.24 0.94
CA CYS A 229 -11.22 -21.95 1.31
C CYS A 229 -10.25 -22.77 0.44
N TRP A 230 -8.96 -22.47 0.51
CA TRP A 230 -7.93 -23.32 -0.12
C TRP A 230 -7.75 -24.61 0.70
N HIS A 231 -8.51 -25.64 0.36
CA HIS A 231 -8.60 -26.89 1.15
C HIS A 231 -7.32 -27.72 1.19
N GLU A 232 -6.47 -27.62 0.15
CA GLU A 232 -5.19 -28.33 0.04
C GLU A 232 -3.98 -27.44 0.39
N TYR A 233 -4.24 -26.28 1.01
CA TYR A 233 -3.22 -25.32 1.41
C TYR A 233 -3.27 -25.05 2.93
N ASN A 234 -2.09 -24.81 3.52
CA ASN A 234 -1.93 -24.51 4.95
C ASN A 234 -0.73 -23.56 5.16
N ASP A 235 -1.02 -22.33 5.56
CA ASP A 235 -0.09 -21.25 5.83
C ASP A 235 0.37 -21.19 7.30
N GLY A 236 -0.33 -21.86 8.21
CA GLY A 236 -0.06 -21.89 9.65
C GLY A 236 -0.56 -20.67 10.43
N PHE A 237 -1.36 -19.78 9.84
CA PHE A 237 -1.94 -18.60 10.49
C PHE A 237 -3.48 -18.62 10.46
N TYR A 238 -4.11 -18.34 11.60
CA TYR A 238 -5.58 -18.24 11.68
C TYR A 238 -6.12 -16.86 11.29
N PHE A 239 -5.29 -15.83 11.48
CA PHE A 239 -5.59 -14.41 11.29
C PHE A 239 -4.42 -13.76 10.54
N THR A 240 -4.08 -12.50 10.83
CA THR A 240 -2.87 -11.87 10.29
C THR A 240 -1.59 -12.63 10.68
N SER A 241 -0.58 -12.53 9.84
CA SER A 241 0.80 -12.97 10.10
C SER A 241 1.72 -11.76 10.26
N PRO A 242 2.91 -11.91 10.88
CA PRO A 242 3.94 -10.88 10.80
C PRO A 242 4.24 -10.56 9.32
N VAL A 243 4.46 -9.28 9.00
CA VAL A 243 4.81 -8.88 7.64
C VAL A 243 6.10 -9.57 7.20
N GLY A 244 6.17 -9.98 5.94
CA GLY A 244 7.33 -10.68 5.39
C GLY A 244 7.46 -12.14 5.82
N SER A 245 6.41 -12.76 6.37
CA SER A 245 6.44 -14.18 6.78
C SER A 245 6.54 -15.16 5.61
N PHE A 246 6.15 -14.73 4.40
CA PHE A 246 6.14 -15.53 3.18
C PHE A 246 7.18 -15.04 2.17
N ALA A 247 7.35 -15.78 1.07
CA ALA A 247 8.31 -15.39 0.04
C ALA A 247 7.90 -14.07 -0.63
N PRO A 248 8.84 -13.16 -0.92
CA PRO A 248 8.53 -11.96 -1.69
C PRO A 248 8.25 -12.30 -3.15
N ASN A 249 7.64 -11.36 -3.88
CA ASN A 249 7.60 -11.40 -5.33
C ASN A 249 9.01 -11.17 -5.94
N ASP A 250 9.12 -11.18 -7.26
CA ASP A 250 10.40 -11.08 -7.98
C ASP A 250 11.16 -9.75 -7.74
N THR A 251 10.52 -8.78 -7.07
CA THR A 251 11.06 -7.45 -6.79
C THR A 251 11.39 -7.21 -5.31
N GLY A 252 11.11 -8.19 -4.44
CA GLY A 252 11.34 -8.05 -3.01
C GLY A 252 10.16 -7.46 -2.22
N LEU A 253 8.96 -7.40 -2.82
CA LEU A 253 7.73 -7.01 -2.12
C LEU A 253 7.06 -8.23 -1.50
N TYR A 254 6.65 -8.09 -0.24
CA TYR A 254 6.01 -9.15 0.54
C TYR A 254 4.52 -8.91 0.67
N ASP A 255 3.77 -9.99 0.87
CA ASP A 255 2.35 -9.96 1.25
C ASP A 255 1.46 -9.20 0.24
N MET A 256 1.89 -9.07 -1.02
CA MET A 256 1.09 -8.43 -2.08
C MET A 256 -0.18 -9.22 -2.43
N ILE A 257 -0.29 -10.46 -1.96
CA ILE A 257 -1.55 -11.20 -1.89
C ILE A 257 -1.64 -11.80 -0.49
N GLY A 258 -2.84 -11.74 0.09
CA GLY A 258 -3.14 -12.31 1.40
C GLY A 258 -2.82 -11.34 2.53
N ASN A 259 -2.70 -11.87 3.75
CA ASN A 259 -2.54 -11.12 4.99
C ASN A 259 -3.66 -10.08 5.18
N VAL A 260 -3.54 -8.84 4.71
CA VAL A 260 -4.63 -7.85 4.78
C VAL A 260 -4.87 -7.17 3.43
N TYR A 261 -6.11 -6.74 3.22
CA TYR A 261 -6.39 -5.81 2.13
C TYR A 261 -5.63 -4.52 2.35
N GLU A 262 -5.17 -3.90 1.28
CA GLU A 262 -4.40 -2.66 1.36
C GLU A 262 -5.16 -1.50 0.75
N TRP A 263 -5.39 -0.45 1.53
CA TRP A 263 -5.98 0.79 1.04
C TRP A 263 -5.12 1.41 -0.09
N CYS A 264 -5.79 1.80 -1.18
CA CYS A 264 -5.22 2.61 -2.24
C CYS A 264 -5.77 4.04 -2.19
N TRP A 265 -5.10 4.96 -2.90
CA TRP A 265 -5.57 6.34 -3.05
C TRP A 265 -6.94 6.41 -3.75
N ASP A 266 -7.12 5.61 -4.81
CA ASP A 266 -8.19 5.76 -5.78
C ASP A 266 -9.58 5.64 -5.15
N TRP A 267 -10.50 6.50 -5.63
CA TRP A 267 -11.91 6.20 -5.51
C TRP A 267 -12.24 4.94 -6.34
N TYR A 268 -13.10 4.06 -5.83
CA TYR A 268 -13.53 2.87 -6.56
C TYR A 268 -14.69 3.22 -7.49
N ASP A 269 -14.55 2.83 -8.75
CA ASP A 269 -15.63 2.77 -9.72
C ASP A 269 -15.41 1.52 -10.58
N LYS A 270 -16.47 0.72 -10.71
CA LYS A 270 -16.49 -0.53 -11.46
C LYS A 270 -16.29 -0.33 -12.97
N ASP A 271 -16.60 0.86 -13.49
CA ASP A 271 -16.51 1.18 -14.91
C ASP A 271 -15.25 2.01 -15.23
N TYR A 272 -14.42 2.34 -14.23
CA TYR A 272 -13.26 3.23 -14.38
C TYR A 272 -12.29 2.78 -15.48
N TYR A 273 -12.03 1.47 -15.59
CA TYR A 273 -11.07 0.93 -16.55
C TYR A 273 -11.45 1.23 -18.02
N LYS A 274 -12.75 1.47 -18.30
CA LYS A 274 -13.22 1.86 -19.64
C LYS A 274 -12.83 3.28 -20.05
N ALA A 275 -12.54 4.13 -19.08
CA ALA A 275 -12.24 5.56 -19.27
C ALA A 275 -10.91 5.98 -18.60
N SER A 276 -10.13 5.01 -18.11
CA SER A 276 -8.88 5.25 -17.40
C SER A 276 -7.87 5.98 -18.30
N PRO A 277 -7.24 7.06 -17.82
CA PRO A 277 -6.18 7.72 -18.56
C PRO A 277 -4.93 6.83 -18.61
N VAL A 278 -4.17 6.93 -19.69
CA VAL A 278 -2.94 6.14 -19.86
C VAL A 278 -1.86 6.53 -18.85
N VAL A 279 -1.65 7.82 -18.58
CA VAL A 279 -0.52 8.28 -17.76
C VAL A 279 -0.96 8.49 -16.32
N ASN A 280 -0.32 7.79 -15.38
CA ASN A 280 -0.53 7.92 -13.93
C ASN A 280 -2.02 8.02 -13.54
N PRO A 281 -2.86 7.01 -13.81
CA PRO A 281 -4.26 7.01 -13.39
C PRO A 281 -4.37 7.08 -11.87
N ARG A 282 -5.39 7.80 -11.39
CA ARG A 282 -5.59 8.13 -9.96
C ARG A 282 -7.03 7.86 -9.50
N GLY A 283 -7.76 7.08 -10.28
CA GLY A 283 -9.18 6.82 -10.08
C GLY A 283 -10.07 7.95 -10.61
N PRO A 284 -11.40 7.81 -10.47
CA PRO A 284 -12.35 8.88 -10.71
C PRO A 284 -12.20 9.97 -9.64
N ASN A 285 -12.67 11.18 -9.94
CA ASN A 285 -12.55 12.31 -9.01
C ASN A 285 -13.38 12.14 -7.73
N THR A 286 -14.47 11.37 -7.77
CA THR A 286 -15.40 11.16 -6.66
C THR A 286 -16.04 9.77 -6.73
N SER A 287 -16.29 9.16 -5.57
CA SER A 287 -17.13 7.97 -5.42
C SER A 287 -17.60 7.86 -3.95
N PHE A 288 -18.24 6.76 -3.58
CA PHE A 288 -18.63 6.44 -2.21
C PHE A 288 -17.64 5.51 -1.48
N LYS A 289 -16.74 4.85 -2.23
CA LYS A 289 -15.81 3.86 -1.70
C LYS A 289 -14.40 4.08 -2.24
N ARG A 290 -13.39 3.81 -1.45
CA ARG A 290 -11.98 3.75 -1.88
C ARG A 290 -11.63 2.34 -2.32
N THR A 291 -10.71 2.21 -3.25
CA THR A 291 -10.18 0.92 -3.67
C THR A 291 -9.31 0.31 -2.56
N CYS A 292 -9.40 -1.00 -2.38
CA CYS A 292 -8.42 -1.80 -1.66
C CYS A 292 -7.99 -3.01 -2.51
N ARG A 293 -6.76 -3.48 -2.31
CA ARG A 293 -6.14 -4.51 -3.15
C ARG A 293 -5.51 -5.62 -2.30
N GLY A 294 -5.16 -6.75 -2.91
CA GLY A 294 -4.34 -7.78 -2.26
C GLY A 294 -5.09 -8.95 -1.63
N ASN A 295 -6.42 -8.89 -1.46
CA ASN A 295 -7.16 -9.91 -0.69
C ASN A 295 -6.70 -9.90 0.80
N ALA A 296 -7.16 -10.82 1.64
CA ALA A 296 -6.77 -10.89 3.05
C ALA A 296 -6.90 -12.33 3.57
N TRP A 297 -6.35 -12.60 4.75
CA TRP A 297 -6.34 -13.91 5.43
C TRP A 297 -7.73 -14.59 5.54
N ASN A 298 -8.81 -13.82 5.45
CA ASN A 298 -10.19 -14.30 5.58
C ASN A 298 -10.99 -14.37 4.27
N CYS A 299 -10.41 -14.01 3.13
CA CYS A 299 -11.17 -13.87 1.90
C CYS A 299 -11.20 -15.17 1.09
N PRO A 300 -12.31 -15.44 0.36
CA PRO A 300 -12.44 -16.68 -0.39
C PRO A 300 -11.39 -16.81 -1.50
N PRO A 301 -11.07 -18.05 -1.95
CA PRO A 301 -10.20 -18.32 -3.09
C PRO A 301 -10.56 -17.52 -4.34
N ASP A 302 -11.86 -17.24 -4.51
CA ASP A 302 -12.37 -16.49 -5.66
C ASP A 302 -11.89 -15.05 -5.76
N PHE A 303 -11.41 -14.49 -4.66
CA PHE A 303 -10.85 -13.14 -4.59
C PHE A 303 -9.31 -13.18 -4.51
N THR A 304 -8.68 -14.37 -4.51
CA THR A 304 -7.22 -14.53 -4.42
C THR A 304 -6.62 -14.33 -5.81
N SER A 305 -6.46 -13.08 -6.24
CA SER A 305 -5.85 -12.72 -7.51
C SER A 305 -5.41 -11.25 -7.49
N LEU A 306 -4.30 -10.96 -8.17
CA LEU A 306 -3.81 -9.60 -8.39
C LEU A 306 -4.80 -8.74 -9.17
N GLN A 307 -5.74 -9.33 -9.91
CA GLN A 307 -6.72 -8.62 -10.74
C GLN A 307 -8.00 -8.27 -9.96
N HIS A 308 -8.22 -8.89 -8.80
CA HIS A 308 -9.40 -8.62 -7.98
C HIS A 308 -9.34 -7.20 -7.39
N ARG A 309 -10.42 -6.45 -7.56
CA ARG A 309 -10.56 -5.06 -7.07
C ARG A 309 -11.49 -5.03 -5.86
N GLY A 310 -10.92 -4.85 -4.67
CA GLY A 310 -11.70 -4.62 -3.46
C GLY A 310 -12.14 -3.17 -3.33
N SER A 311 -13.16 -2.91 -2.50
CA SER A 311 -13.52 -1.55 -2.11
C SER A 311 -14.26 -1.48 -0.77
N GLY A 312 -14.03 -0.39 -0.03
CA GLY A 312 -14.71 -0.10 1.23
C GLY A 312 -14.99 1.39 1.37
N LYS A 313 -15.89 1.79 2.27
CA LYS A 313 -16.07 3.23 2.53
C LYS A 313 -14.80 3.77 3.19
N PRO A 314 -14.44 5.04 2.96
CA PRO A 314 -13.19 5.59 3.50
C PRO A 314 -13.16 5.66 5.03
N ASP A 315 -14.33 5.64 5.68
CA ASP A 315 -14.53 5.61 7.13
C ASP A 315 -14.74 4.19 7.70
N ASP A 316 -14.73 3.14 6.86
CA ASP A 316 -14.78 1.76 7.34
C ASP A 316 -13.41 1.32 7.90
N TYR A 317 -13.41 0.58 9.00
CA TYR A 317 -12.23 0.06 9.69
C TYR A 317 -12.42 -1.45 9.96
N TRP A 318 -11.93 -2.27 9.05
CA TRP A 318 -12.10 -3.73 9.11
C TRP A 318 -10.87 -4.43 9.72
N PRO A 319 -11.06 -5.61 10.35
CA PRO A 319 -9.97 -6.36 10.99
C PRO A 319 -9.06 -7.08 9.98
N ASN A 320 -9.35 -6.95 8.70
CA ASN A 320 -8.61 -7.55 7.58
C ASN A 320 -8.21 -6.50 6.54
N VAL A 321 -8.25 -5.20 6.89
CA VAL A 321 -7.81 -4.10 6.02
C VAL A 321 -6.74 -3.28 6.73
N GLY A 322 -5.59 -3.15 6.08
CA GLY A 322 -4.47 -2.28 6.45
C GLY A 322 -4.04 -1.45 5.24
N PHE A 323 -2.75 -1.16 5.14
CA PHE A 323 -2.19 -0.38 4.04
C PHE A 323 -0.67 -0.50 3.95
N ARG A 324 -0.13 -0.15 2.79
CA ARG A 324 1.30 0.15 2.61
C ARG A 324 1.47 1.53 2.03
N ILE A 325 2.70 2.02 2.07
CA ILE A 325 3.04 3.38 1.65
C ILE A 325 3.98 3.39 0.44
N VAL A 326 3.82 4.42 -0.37
CA VAL A 326 4.73 4.78 -1.45
C VAL A 326 5.18 6.23 -1.30
N ARG A 327 6.19 6.60 -2.06
CA ARG A 327 6.51 8.00 -2.33
C ARG A 327 7.05 8.14 -3.75
N ARG A 328 7.06 9.38 -4.24
CA ARG A 328 7.80 9.71 -5.45
C ARG A 328 9.29 9.44 -5.24
N CYS A 329 9.92 8.83 -6.25
CA CYS A 329 11.37 8.73 -6.36
C CYS A 329 11.83 9.54 -7.55
N GLN A 330 12.86 10.38 -7.37
CA GLN A 330 13.44 11.17 -8.45
C GLN A 330 14.62 10.44 -9.10
#